data_AF-A0A2M6YKZ5-F1
#
_entry.id   AF-A0A2M6YKZ5-F1
#
_cell.length_a   1.000
_cell.length_b   1.000
_cell.length_c   1.000
_cell.angle_alpha   90.00
_cell.angle_beta   90.00
_cell.angle_gamma   90.00
#
_symmetry.space_group_name_H-M   'P 1'
#
loop_
_entity.id
_entity.type
_entity.pdbx_description
1 polymer ?
#
loop_
_entity_poly.entity_id
_entity_poly.type
_entity_poly.pdbx_seq_one_letter_code
_entity_poly.pdbx_strand_id
1 'polypeptide(L)'
;SLTPAQRYVLAPELLKVRELGWELERFGYDLFQLDGYLRVRLQGVDQPITVLPPVVEESIERNGRVVNIINDGMHRLYLAYLHWVVPQVVFIRGVPKDLPYYAYPNPTQWRGIELIDSLPANYLKKWHRIRDYHTLYRNFNSAFENVGAPRGRSSGGADARG
;
A
#
# COMPACT_ATOMS: atom_id res chain seq x y z
N SER A 1 -9.56 -12.63 4.08
CA SER A 1 -8.16 -12.34 4.48
C SER A 1 -7.56 -11.36 3.50
N LEU A 2 -6.86 -10.32 3.98
CA LEU A 2 -6.14 -9.36 3.12
C LEU A 2 -4.79 -9.95 2.70
N THR A 3 -4.41 -9.77 1.44
CA THR A 3 -3.21 -10.36 0.88
C THR A 3 -2.25 -9.28 0.38
N PRO A 4 -1.04 -9.17 0.96
CA PRO A 4 0.00 -8.30 0.44
C PRO A 4 0.41 -8.68 -0.98
N ALA A 5 0.77 -7.68 -1.80
CA ALA A 5 1.48 -7.92 -3.06
C ALA A 5 3.01 -7.76 -2.95
N GLN A 6 3.47 -7.15 -1.85
CA GLN A 6 4.89 -6.88 -1.60
C GLN A 6 5.50 -7.86 -0.60
N ARG A 7 6.83 -7.81 -0.49
CA ARG A 7 7.64 -8.70 0.34
C ARG A 7 8.14 -8.10 1.65
N TYR A 8 8.11 -6.78 1.79
CA TYR A 8 8.65 -6.12 2.98
C TYR A 8 7.83 -4.92 3.41
N VAL A 9 8.04 -4.48 4.65
CA VAL A 9 7.60 -3.22 5.23
C VAL A 9 8.83 -2.53 5.81
N LEU A 10 8.97 -1.23 5.56
CA LEU A 10 10.06 -0.45 6.15
C LEU A 10 9.72 -0.09 7.59
N ALA A 11 10.57 -0.46 8.54
CA ALA A 11 10.38 -0.15 9.95
C ALA A 11 10.24 1.37 10.20
N PRO A 12 11.05 2.27 9.61
CA PRO A 12 10.89 3.71 9.80
C PRO A 12 9.52 4.24 9.35
N GLU A 13 8.97 3.72 8.25
CA GLU A 13 7.66 4.12 7.75
C GLU A 13 6.52 3.54 8.60
N LEU A 14 6.70 2.35 9.17
CA LEU A 14 5.74 1.76 10.10
C LEU A 14 5.65 2.60 11.39
N LEU A 15 6.78 3.10 11.89
CA LEU A 15 6.82 3.99 13.06
C LEU A 15 6.08 5.30 12.80
N LYS A 16 6.27 5.93 11.64
CA LYS A 16 5.52 7.14 11.24
C LYS A 16 4.00 6.90 11.21
N VAL A 17 3.57 5.75 10.69
CA VAL A 17 2.15 5.38 10.65
C VAL A 17 1.60 5.21 12.08
N ARG A 18 2.38 4.61 12.99
CA ARG A 18 2.00 4.47 14.40
C ARG A 18 1.90 5.82 15.11
N GLU A 19 2.88 6.70 14.91
CA GLU A 19 2.88 8.06 15.47
C GLU A 19 1.67 8.87 14.97
N LEU A 20 1.38 8.80 13.66
CA LEU A 20 0.17 9.40 13.11
C LEU A 20 -1.09 8.84 13.77
N GLY A 21 -1.16 7.53 14.02
CA GLY A 21 -2.28 6.91 14.73
C GLY A 21 -2.50 7.51 16.11
N TRP A 22 -1.44 7.61 16.93
CA TRP A 22 -1.53 8.22 18.26
C TRP A 22 -1.94 9.68 18.24
N GLU A 23 -1.45 10.46 17.27
CA GLU A 23 -1.84 11.86 17.16
C GLU A 23 -3.30 11.99 16.72
N LEU A 24 -3.77 11.18 15.77
CA LEU A 24 -5.18 11.17 15.35
C LEU A 24 -6.13 10.77 16.48
N GLU A 25 -5.74 9.82 17.34
CA GLU A 25 -6.52 9.42 18.51
C GLU A 25 -6.77 10.59 19.46
N ARG A 26 -5.80 11.52 19.63
CA ARG A 26 -5.99 12.75 20.44
C ARG A 26 -7.05 13.68 19.87
N PHE A 27 -7.35 13.58 18.57
CA PHE A 27 -8.41 14.31 17.89
C PHE A 27 -9.70 13.48 17.74
N GLY A 28 -9.77 12.28 18.34
CA GLY A 28 -10.94 11.41 18.30
C GLY A 28 -11.08 10.58 17.02
N TYR A 29 -10.02 10.42 16.23
CA TYR A 29 -10.03 9.62 15.02
C TYR A 29 -9.21 8.34 15.18
N ASP A 30 -9.79 7.20 14.82
CA ASP A 30 -9.09 5.91 14.74
C ASP A 30 -8.56 5.69 13.31
N LEU A 31 -7.23 5.60 13.19
CA LEU A 31 -6.52 5.38 11.92
C LEU A 31 -6.96 4.11 11.18
N PHE A 32 -7.43 3.09 11.91
CA PHE A 32 -7.91 1.83 11.36
C PHE A 32 -9.41 1.83 11.03
N GLN A 33 -10.19 2.79 11.51
CA GLN A 33 -11.66 2.85 11.34
C GLN A 33 -12.13 4.13 10.62
N LEU A 34 -11.33 4.66 9.71
CA LEU A 34 -11.68 5.86 8.97
C LEU A 34 -12.90 5.64 8.05
N ASP A 35 -14.00 6.36 8.31
CA ASP A 35 -15.16 6.49 7.43
C ASP A 35 -15.09 7.78 6.62
N GLY A 36 -14.69 7.66 5.35
CA GLY A 36 -14.25 8.78 4.54
C GLY A 36 -12.73 9.00 4.64
N TYR A 37 -12.27 10.25 4.56
CA TYR A 37 -10.85 10.59 4.60
C TYR A 37 -10.58 11.78 5.51
N LEU A 38 -9.33 11.91 5.96
CA LEU A 38 -8.87 13.05 6.75
C LEU A 38 -7.94 13.94 5.93
N ARG A 39 -8.04 15.26 6.15
CA ARG A 39 -7.06 16.24 5.71
C ARG A 39 -6.27 16.69 6.94
N VAL A 40 -5.01 16.26 7.03
CA VAL A 40 -4.16 16.50 8.19
C VAL A 40 -3.15 17.59 7.85
N ARG A 41 -3.15 18.68 8.62
CA ARG A 41 -2.12 19.70 8.54
C ARG A 41 -1.00 19.37 9.53
N LEU A 42 0.21 19.21 9.02
CA LEU A 42 1.40 18.95 9.82
C LEU A 42 2.16 20.26 10.05
N GLN A 43 2.73 20.43 11.24
CA GLN A 43 3.56 21.59 11.53
C GLN A 43 4.80 21.59 10.63
N GLY A 44 5.09 22.73 10.00
CA GLY A 44 6.21 22.87 9.06
C GLY A 44 5.97 22.27 7.68
N VAL A 45 4.75 21.82 7.37
CA VAL A 45 4.35 21.38 6.03
C VAL A 45 3.25 22.31 5.51
N ASP A 46 3.52 22.98 4.40
CA ASP A 46 2.62 24.01 3.85
C ASP A 46 1.27 23.43 3.41
N GLN A 47 1.30 22.26 2.76
CA GLN A 47 0.11 21.60 2.26
C GLN A 47 -0.36 20.50 3.21
N PRO A 48 -1.68 20.41 3.49
CA PRO A 48 -2.21 19.28 4.23
C PRO A 48 -2.02 17.99 3.45
N ILE A 49 -1.82 16.89 4.18
CA ILE A 49 -1.80 15.54 3.62
C ILE A 49 -3.19 14.93 3.69
N THR A 50 -3.49 14.06 2.72
CA THR A 50 -4.75 13.29 2.71
C THR A 50 -4.50 11.90 3.27
N VAL A 51 -5.24 11.51 4.31
CA VAL A 51 -5.20 10.18 4.90
C VAL A 51 -6.47 9.44 4.48
N LEU A 52 -6.33 8.57 3.47
CA LEU A 52 -7.40 7.67 3.04
C LEU A 52 -7.43 6.40 3.90
N PRO A 53 -8.57 5.69 4.00
CA PRO A 53 -8.58 4.29 4.40
C PRO A 53 -7.75 3.48 3.39
N PRO A 54 -7.10 2.38 3.81
CA PRO A 54 -6.38 1.52 2.87
C PRO A 54 -7.29 1.03 1.75
N VAL A 55 -6.73 0.86 0.56
CA VAL A 55 -7.48 0.39 -0.61
C VAL A 55 -7.15 -1.07 -0.87
N VAL A 56 -8.19 -1.89 -1.00
CA VAL A 56 -8.12 -3.33 -1.27
C VAL A 56 -8.92 -3.62 -2.52
N GLU A 57 -8.37 -4.43 -3.41
CA GLU A 57 -8.98 -4.77 -4.69
C GLU A 57 -9.18 -6.29 -4.79
N GLU A 58 -10.26 -6.74 -5.43
CA GLU A 58 -10.38 -8.13 -5.85
C GLU A 58 -9.45 -8.43 -7.03
N SER A 59 -8.61 -9.44 -6.85
CA SER A 59 -7.77 -10.01 -7.90
C SER A 59 -8.22 -11.43 -8.20
N ILE A 60 -8.57 -11.69 -9.46
CA ILE A 60 -8.94 -13.03 -9.93
C ILE A 60 -7.68 -13.69 -10.52
N GLU A 61 -7.16 -14.70 -9.84
CA GLU A 61 -5.98 -15.43 -10.28
C GLU A 61 -6.31 -16.45 -11.38
N ARG A 62 -5.29 -16.91 -12.10
CA ARG A 62 -5.44 -17.81 -13.27
C ARG A 62 -6.23 -19.09 -12.98
N ASN A 63 -6.18 -19.59 -11.74
CA ASN A 63 -6.93 -20.76 -11.29
C ASN A 63 -8.37 -20.45 -10.83
N GLY A 64 -8.86 -19.24 -11.07
CA GLY A 64 -10.18 -18.78 -10.63
C GLY A 64 -10.24 -18.33 -9.16
N ARG A 65 -9.14 -18.40 -8.41
CA ARG A 65 -9.11 -17.95 -7.01
C ARG A 65 -9.28 -16.44 -6.95
N VAL A 66 -10.25 -15.97 -6.17
CA VAL A 66 -10.42 -14.55 -5.83
C VAL A 66 -9.59 -14.22 -4.60
N VAL A 67 -8.80 -13.15 -4.67
CA VAL A 67 -7.92 -12.69 -3.60
C VAL A 67 -8.14 -11.20 -3.34
N ASN A 68 -8.29 -10.82 -2.07
CA ASN A 68 -8.38 -9.43 -1.66
C ASN A 68 -6.95 -8.87 -1.54
N ILE A 69 -6.44 -8.28 -2.63
CA ILE A 69 -5.07 -7.79 -2.72
C ILE A 69 -4.96 -6.37 -2.18
N ILE A 70 -3.90 -6.10 -1.42
CA ILE A 70 -3.62 -4.77 -0.89
C ILE A 70 -3.11 -3.90 -2.03
N ASN A 71 -3.92 -2.93 -2.41
CA ASN A 71 -3.59 -1.96 -3.45
C ASN A 71 -2.76 -0.81 -2.86
N ASP A 72 -3.25 -0.23 -1.77
CA ASP A 72 -2.62 0.87 -1.03
C ASP A 72 -2.72 0.67 0.49
N GLY A 73 -1.88 1.38 1.25
CA GLY A 73 -1.93 1.37 2.71
C GLY A 73 -1.23 0.19 3.37
N MET A 74 -0.26 -0.45 2.70
CA MET A 74 0.44 -1.64 3.21
C MET A 74 0.97 -1.49 4.64
N HIS A 75 1.69 -0.41 4.95
CA HIS A 75 2.24 -0.20 6.30
C HIS A 75 1.16 -0.11 7.36
N ARG A 76 0.04 0.56 7.05
CA ARG A 76 -1.11 0.65 7.97
C ARG A 76 -1.78 -0.70 8.16
N LEU A 77 -2.01 -1.45 7.09
CA LEU A 77 -2.60 -2.78 7.18
C LEU A 77 -1.68 -3.78 7.88
N TYR A 78 -0.36 -3.64 7.72
CA TYR A 78 0.61 -4.43 8.47
C TYR A 78 0.59 -4.08 9.96
N LEU A 79 0.48 -2.79 10.30
CA LEU A 79 0.31 -2.37 11.70
C LEU A 79 -0.99 -2.93 12.32
N ALA A 80 -2.10 -2.89 11.57
CA ALA A 80 -3.37 -3.49 12.00
C ALA A 80 -3.24 -5.01 12.24
N TYR A 81 -2.53 -5.72 11.36
CA TYR A 81 -2.20 -7.14 11.52
C TYR A 81 -1.42 -7.41 12.80
N LEU A 82 -0.39 -6.61 13.11
CA LEU A 82 0.39 -6.74 14.35
C LEU A 82 -0.44 -6.46 15.61
N HIS A 83 -1.44 -5.58 15.52
CA HIS A 83 -2.33 -5.22 16.61
C HIS A 83 -3.59 -6.07 16.70
N TRP A 84 -3.77 -7.06 15.83
CA TRP A 84 -4.98 -7.89 15.77
C TRP A 84 -6.27 -7.08 15.57
N VAL A 85 -6.16 -5.93 14.89
CA VAL A 85 -7.29 -5.05 14.56
C VAL A 85 -7.80 -5.40 13.16
N VAL A 86 -9.12 -5.42 12.99
CA VAL A 86 -9.77 -5.53 11.67
C VAL A 86 -9.97 -4.11 11.12
N PRO A 87 -9.19 -3.66 10.12
CA PRO A 87 -9.29 -2.29 9.62
C PRO A 87 -10.46 -2.12 8.66
N GLN A 88 -11.06 -0.93 8.66
CA GLN A 88 -11.91 -0.44 7.59
C GLN A 88 -11.07 -0.14 6.34
N VAL A 89 -11.58 -0.54 5.17
CA VAL A 89 -10.90 -0.39 3.89
C VAL A 89 -11.88 0.07 2.81
N VAL A 90 -11.36 0.76 1.80
CA VAL A 90 -12.07 0.92 0.53
C VAL A 90 -11.91 -0.38 -0.24
N PHE A 91 -13.02 -1.11 -0.45
CA PHE A 91 -13.01 -2.39 -1.15
C PHE A 91 -13.51 -2.23 -2.59
N ILE A 92 -12.66 -2.59 -3.55
CA ILE A 92 -12.93 -2.50 -4.99
C ILE A 92 -13.20 -3.89 -5.54
N ARG A 93 -14.34 -4.06 -6.21
CA ARG A 93 -14.78 -5.31 -6.82
C ARG A 93 -15.23 -5.11 -8.27
N GLY A 94 -15.27 -6.19 -9.04
CA GLY A 94 -15.73 -6.14 -10.43
C GLY A 94 -14.74 -5.46 -11.39
N VAL A 95 -13.45 -5.54 -11.10
CA VAL A 95 -12.39 -4.99 -11.97
C VAL A 95 -12.38 -5.76 -13.31
N PRO A 96 -12.29 -5.07 -14.46
CA PRO A 96 -12.21 -5.72 -15.77
C PRO A 96 -11.04 -6.71 -15.85
N LYS A 97 -11.28 -7.87 -16.46
CA LYS A 97 -10.30 -8.98 -16.52
C LYS A 97 -9.04 -8.61 -17.31
N ASP A 98 -9.16 -7.68 -18.24
CA ASP A 98 -8.09 -7.09 -19.05
C ASP A 98 -7.28 -6.02 -18.31
N LEU A 99 -7.74 -5.57 -17.14
CA LEU A 99 -7.09 -4.57 -16.29
C LEU A 99 -6.76 -5.12 -14.88
N PRO A 100 -6.07 -6.28 -14.76
CA PRO A 100 -5.79 -6.88 -13.46
C PRO A 100 -4.92 -5.98 -12.58
N TYR A 101 -4.90 -6.24 -11.28
CA TYR A 101 -3.91 -5.59 -10.40
C TYR A 101 -2.49 -5.90 -10.88
N TYR A 102 -1.62 -4.89 -10.90
CA TYR A 102 -0.33 -4.93 -11.59
C TYR A 102 0.70 -5.91 -11.02
N ALA A 103 0.48 -6.45 -9.82
CA ALA A 103 1.37 -7.41 -9.15
C ALA A 103 0.63 -8.66 -8.69
N TYR A 104 1.36 -9.76 -8.52
CA TYR A 104 0.84 -11.00 -7.97
C TYR A 104 0.71 -10.92 -6.44
N PRO A 105 -0.26 -11.64 -5.84
CA PRO A 105 -0.34 -11.79 -4.39
C PRO A 105 0.90 -12.51 -3.85
N ASN A 106 1.40 -12.07 -2.70
CA ASN A 106 2.48 -12.73 -1.98
C ASN A 106 2.00 -14.13 -1.53
N PRO A 107 2.66 -15.22 -1.96
CA PRO A 107 2.20 -16.58 -1.72
C PRO A 107 2.18 -16.98 -0.24
N THR A 108 3.04 -16.35 0.57
CA THR A 108 3.14 -16.61 2.02
C THR A 108 2.38 -15.57 2.85
N GLN A 109 1.63 -14.67 2.20
CA GLN A 109 0.79 -13.63 2.83
C GLN A 109 1.58 -12.85 3.89
N TRP A 110 0.98 -12.57 5.06
CA TRP A 110 1.62 -11.85 6.17
C TRP A 110 2.88 -12.54 6.70
N ARG A 111 2.96 -13.88 6.65
CA ARG A 111 4.16 -14.64 7.07
C ARG A 111 5.35 -14.41 6.14
N GLY A 112 5.09 -13.92 4.93
CA GLY A 112 6.10 -13.58 3.92
C GLY A 112 6.54 -12.13 3.91
N ILE A 113 6.16 -11.35 4.92
CA ILE A 113 6.49 -9.93 5.00
C ILE A 113 7.67 -9.74 5.95
N GLU A 114 8.77 -9.25 5.38
CA GLU A 114 9.97 -8.91 6.13
C GLU A 114 9.85 -7.47 6.67
N LEU A 115 10.11 -7.27 7.96
CA LEU A 115 10.29 -5.95 8.53
C LEU A 115 11.77 -5.58 8.39
N ILE A 116 12.08 -4.57 7.59
CA ILE A 116 13.47 -4.18 7.29
C ILE A 116 13.69 -2.69 7.58
N ASP A 117 14.90 -2.33 8.01
CA ASP A 117 15.24 -0.93 8.31
C ASP A 117 15.52 -0.10 7.05
N SER A 118 16.15 -0.74 6.07
CA SER A 118 16.48 -0.13 4.78
C SER A 118 16.37 -1.15 3.65
N LEU A 119 16.23 -0.67 2.41
CA LEU A 119 16.10 -1.53 1.23
C LEU A 119 17.49 -1.99 0.76
N PRO A 120 17.79 -3.30 0.74
CA PRO A 120 19.03 -3.80 0.16
C PRO A 120 19.08 -3.50 -1.35
N ALA A 121 20.30 -3.37 -1.89
CA ALA A 121 20.48 -3.26 -3.33
C ALA A 121 19.85 -4.48 -4.05
N ASN A 122 19.19 -4.22 -5.18
CA ASN A 122 18.51 -5.24 -6.01
C ASN A 122 17.41 -6.04 -5.30
N TYR A 123 16.91 -5.59 -4.15
CA TYR A 123 15.84 -6.28 -3.44
C TYR A 123 14.51 -6.14 -4.19
N LEU A 124 13.93 -7.27 -4.61
CA LEU A 124 12.67 -7.29 -5.34
C LEU A 124 11.48 -6.96 -4.42
N LYS A 125 10.84 -5.83 -4.65
CA LYS A 125 9.66 -5.39 -3.87
C LYS A 125 8.40 -6.22 -4.14
N LYS A 126 8.06 -6.41 -5.41
CA LYS A 126 6.82 -7.07 -5.89
C LYS A 126 7.13 -7.90 -7.14
N TRP A 127 6.38 -8.98 -7.32
CA TRP A 127 6.35 -9.71 -8.59
C TRP A 127 5.28 -9.11 -9.49
N HIS A 128 5.69 -8.41 -10.54
CA HIS A 128 4.79 -7.75 -11.49
C HIS A 128 4.22 -8.75 -12.50
N ARG A 129 2.97 -8.52 -12.94
CA ARG A 129 2.29 -9.41 -13.93
C ARG A 129 2.81 -9.24 -15.34
N ILE A 130 3.18 -8.02 -15.70
CA ILE A 130 3.65 -7.63 -17.03
C ILE A 130 4.91 -6.77 -16.91
N ARG A 131 5.67 -6.64 -18.00
CA ARG A 131 6.85 -5.77 -18.05
C ARG A 131 6.49 -4.30 -17.86
N ASP A 132 5.45 -3.84 -18.57
CA ASP A 132 5.04 -2.43 -18.59
C ASP A 132 3.93 -2.17 -17.54
N TYR A 133 4.14 -2.68 -16.32
CA TYR A 133 3.13 -2.75 -15.25
C TYR A 133 2.60 -1.39 -14.78
N HIS A 134 3.31 -0.30 -15.06
CA HIS A 134 2.86 1.06 -14.77
C HIS A 134 1.54 1.41 -15.47
N THR A 135 1.25 0.79 -16.61
CA THR A 135 -0.03 0.93 -17.33
C THR A 135 -1.24 0.46 -16.51
N LEU A 136 -1.02 -0.36 -15.48
CA LEU A 136 -2.04 -0.91 -14.59
C LEU A 136 -2.08 -0.21 -13.22
N TYR A 137 -1.28 0.84 -13.00
CA TYR A 137 -1.28 1.56 -11.73
C TYR A 137 -2.61 2.27 -11.47
N ARG A 138 -3.14 2.13 -10.24
CA ARG A 138 -4.29 2.92 -9.81
C ARG A 138 -3.81 4.30 -9.36
N ASN A 139 -4.25 5.33 -10.05
CA ASN A 139 -3.89 6.71 -9.70
C ASN A 139 -4.93 7.34 -8.77
N PHE A 140 -4.69 7.27 -7.47
CA PHE A 140 -5.53 7.91 -6.46
C PHE A 140 -5.35 9.44 -6.43
N ASN A 141 -4.27 9.97 -7.03
CA ASN A 141 -4.05 11.42 -7.10
C ASN A 141 -4.97 12.15 -8.10
N SER A 142 -5.77 11.40 -8.86
CA SER A 142 -6.78 11.98 -9.76
C SER A 142 -7.98 12.56 -9.00
N ALA A 143 -8.25 12.06 -7.80
CA ALA A 143 -9.37 12.49 -6.96
C ALA A 143 -8.94 13.07 -5.60
N PHE A 144 -7.69 12.82 -5.17
CA PHE A 144 -7.16 13.26 -3.89
C PHE A 144 -5.78 13.87 -4.05
N GLU A 145 -5.48 14.97 -3.35
CA GLU A 145 -4.13 15.55 -3.40
C GLU A 145 -3.21 14.82 -2.41
N ASN A 146 -1.96 14.61 -2.82
CA ASN A 146 -0.88 14.06 -1.99
C ASN A 146 -1.11 12.62 -1.48
N VAL A 147 -1.80 11.79 -2.26
CA VAL A 147 -2.03 10.36 -1.98
C VAL A 147 -1.09 9.51 -2.84
N GLY A 148 0.20 9.53 -2.48
CA GLY A 148 1.20 8.58 -3.00
C GLY A 148 1.31 8.53 -4.53
N ALA A 149 1.97 9.52 -5.14
CA ALA A 149 2.32 9.44 -6.56
C ALA A 149 3.43 8.38 -6.80
N PRO A 150 3.48 7.73 -7.99
CA PRO A 150 4.64 6.96 -8.40
C PRO A 150 5.88 7.84 -8.30
N ARG A 151 6.84 7.48 -7.43
CA ARG A 151 8.13 8.17 -7.40
C ARG A 151 8.87 7.83 -8.70
N GLY A 152 9.06 8.83 -9.56
CA GLY A 152 9.91 8.71 -10.74
C GLY A 152 11.33 8.35 -10.34
N ARG A 153 11.94 7.40 -11.09
CA ARG A 153 13.34 6.92 -11.03
C ARG A 153 14.14 7.39 -9.81
N SER A 154 14.24 6.54 -8.80
CA SER A 154 15.45 6.52 -7.97
C SER A 154 16.60 6.05 -8.86
N SER A 155 17.50 6.95 -9.22
CA SER A 155 18.79 6.65 -9.83
C SER A 155 19.58 5.71 -8.90
N GLY A 156 19.57 4.42 -9.22
CA GLY A 156 20.19 3.40 -8.37
C GLY A 156 19.90 2.01 -8.91
N GLY A 157 20.42 1.71 -10.09
CA GLY A 157 20.31 0.42 -10.75
C GLY A 157 20.97 0.51 -12.11
N ALA A 158 22.25 0.17 -12.16
CA ALA A 158 23.01 0.12 -13.41
C ALA A 158 22.30 -0.83 -14.39
N ASP A 159 22.17 -0.34 -15.62
CA ASP A 159 21.82 -1.09 -16.81
C ASP A 159 22.69 -2.36 -16.89
N ALA A 160 22.10 -3.53 -16.70
CA ALA A 160 22.66 -4.76 -17.25
C ALA A 160 22.26 -4.81 -18.74
N ARG A 161 23.14 -4.31 -19.61
CA ARG A 161 23.10 -4.58 -21.05
C ARG A 161 24.17 -5.60 -21.39
N GLY A 162 23.77 -6.57 -22.23
CA GLY A 162 24.58 -7.14 -23.31
C GLY A 162 25.81 -7.91 -22.92
#